data_AF-A0A841B6K8-F1
#
_entry.id   AF-A0A841B6K8-F1
#
_cell.length_a   1.000
_cell.length_b   1.000
_cell.length_c   1.000
_cell.angle_alpha   90.00
_cell.angle_beta   90.00
_cell.angle_gamma   90.00
#
_symmetry.space_group_name_H-M   'P 1'
#
loop_
_entity.id
_entity.type
_entity.pdbx_description
1 polymer ?
#
loop_
_entity_poly.entity_id
_entity_poly.type
_entity_poly.pdbx_seq_one_letter_code
_entity_poly.pdbx_strand_id
1 'polypeptide(L)'
;MIIQDTMPATVLAVGRLMAGTAGESRRSAHLFDLHSGGSHPEFLHARCGAAMPYDHLEWIPVGSGMPCERCLGLAGSADQTRLPRPSRGV
;
A
#
# COMPACT_ATOMS: atom_id res chain seq x y z
N MET A 1 5.28 7.51 -33.10
CA MET A 1 4.92 7.87 -31.71
C MET A 1 4.49 6.58 -31.02
N ILE A 2 5.39 5.95 -30.27
CA ILE A 2 5.09 4.73 -29.51
C ILE A 2 4.93 5.18 -28.07
N ILE A 3 3.69 5.24 -27.57
CA ILE A 3 3.44 5.40 -26.14
C ILE A 3 3.76 4.03 -25.53
N GLN A 4 4.91 3.91 -24.87
CA GLN A 4 5.21 2.74 -24.05
C GLN A 4 4.34 2.84 -22.79
N ASP A 5 3.19 2.18 -22.81
CA ASP A 5 2.36 1.94 -21.62
C ASP A 5 3.11 0.97 -20.69
N THR A 6 4.12 1.49 -20.00
CA THR A 6 4.86 0.71 -19.00
C THR A 6 4.06 0.75 -17.71
N MET A 7 3.10 -0.17 -17.56
CA MET A 7 2.49 -0.39 -16.26
C MET A 7 3.59 -0.65 -15.23
N PRO A 8 3.58 0.01 -14.06
CA PRO A 8 4.63 -0.16 -13.08
C PRO A 8 4.66 -1.61 -12.59
N ALA A 9 5.87 -2.17 -12.45
CA ALA A 9 6.08 -3.54 -11.95
C ALA A 9 5.54 -3.72 -10.51
N THR A 10 5.33 -2.62 -9.79
CA THR A 10 4.79 -2.59 -8.43
C THR A 10 3.68 -1.53 -8.32
N VAL A 11 2.55 -1.91 -7.72
CA VAL A 11 1.42 -1.03 -7.43
C VAL A 11 1.30 -0.86 -5.91
N LEU A 12 1.16 0.38 -5.45
CA LEU A 12 0.85 0.67 -4.05
C LEU A 12 -0.65 0.49 -3.81
N ALA A 13 -1.01 -0.44 -2.93
CA ALA A 13 -2.39 -0.72 -2.55
C ALA A 13 -2.66 -0.37 -1.08
N VAL A 14 -3.92 -0.06 -0.77
CA VAL A 14 -4.39 0.15 0.60
C VAL A 14 -5.36 -0.97 0.95
N GLY A 15 -5.08 -1.68 2.04
CA GLY A 15 -5.94 -2.77 2.51
C GLY A 15 -6.01 -2.83 4.03
N ARG A 16 -7.00 -3.54 4.55
CA ARG A 16 -7.14 -3.83 5.98
C ARG A 16 -7.75 -5.22 6.17
N LEU A 17 -7.70 -5.72 7.39
CA LEU A 17 -8.42 -6.95 7.73
C LEU A 17 -9.94 -6.75 7.59
N MET A 18 -10.60 -7.73 6.97
CA MET A 18 -12.05 -7.78 6.84
C MET A 18 -12.76 -7.71 8.19
N ALA A 19 -13.99 -7.21 8.19
CA ALA A 19 -14.85 -7.28 9.36
C ALA A 19 -15.03 -8.75 9.78
N GLY A 20 -14.93 -9.03 11.08
CA GLY A 20 -15.12 -10.38 11.62
C GLY A 20 -13.89 -11.30 11.54
N THR A 21 -12.81 -10.93 10.85
CA THR A 21 -11.55 -11.71 10.84
C THR A 21 -10.55 -11.27 11.92
N ALA A 22 -10.73 -10.06 12.46
CA ALA A 22 -10.00 -9.55 13.61
C ALA A 22 -10.86 -8.58 14.43
N GLY A 23 -10.47 -8.34 15.68
CA GLY A 23 -11.08 -7.27 16.49
C GLY A 23 -10.88 -5.91 15.83
N GLU A 24 -11.87 -5.02 15.96
CA GLU A 24 -11.89 -3.73 15.23
C GLU A 24 -10.63 -2.89 15.47
N SER A 25 -10.06 -2.90 16.68
CA SER A 25 -8.79 -2.20 16.97
C SER A 25 -7.59 -2.65 16.12
N ARG A 26 -7.71 -3.74 15.35
CA ARG A 26 -6.68 -4.26 14.44
C ARG A 26 -7.03 -4.08 12.96
N ARG A 27 -8.15 -3.41 12.64
CA ARG A 27 -8.63 -3.16 11.26
C ARG A 27 -8.16 -1.80 10.71
N SER A 28 -7.01 -1.34 11.16
CA SER A 28 -6.35 -0.17 10.58
C SER A 28 -6.00 -0.40 9.11
N ALA A 29 -6.02 0.66 8.32
CA ALA A 29 -5.62 0.63 6.92
C ALA A 29 -4.09 0.60 6.77
N HIS A 30 -3.59 -0.34 5.98
CA HIS A 30 -2.17 -0.57 5.73
C HIS A 30 -1.82 -0.39 4.26
N LEU A 31 -0.56 -0.03 4.00
CA LEU A 31 0.00 0.07 2.66
C LEU A 31 0.72 -1.22 2.29
N PHE A 32 0.49 -1.69 1.06
CA PHE A 32 1.10 -2.89 0.50
C PHE A 32 1.74 -2.58 -0.85
N ASP A 33 2.93 -3.12 -1.08
CA ASP A 33 3.58 -3.14 -2.39
C ASP A 33 3.18 -4.42 -3.10
N LEU A 34 2.33 -4.31 -4.13
CA LEU A 34 1.86 -5.45 -4.90
C LEU A 34 2.66 -5.55 -6.20
N HIS A 35 3.32 -6.69 -6.43
CA HIS A 35 4.09 -6.92 -7.65
C HIS A 35 3.21 -7.57 -8.72
N SER A 36 3.24 -7.00 -9.93
CA SER A 36 2.52 -7.54 -11.08
C SER A 36 3.17 -8.84 -11.55
N GLY A 37 2.39 -9.92 -11.69
CA GLY A 37 2.82 -11.17 -12.31
C GLY A 37 3.21 -12.33 -11.37
N GLY A 38 2.93 -12.22 -10.06
CA GLY A 38 3.11 -13.32 -9.10
C GLY A 38 1.80 -14.03 -8.71
N SER A 39 1.90 -15.26 -8.20
CA SER A 39 0.79 -15.93 -7.50
C SER A 39 0.46 -15.20 -6.20
N HIS A 40 -0.81 -15.23 -5.79
CA HIS A 40 -1.22 -14.67 -4.50
C HIS A 40 -0.51 -15.42 -3.35
N PRO A 41 0.25 -14.73 -2.49
CA PRO A 41 0.90 -15.36 -1.34
C PRO A 41 -0.14 -15.67 -0.25
N GLU A 42 0.16 -16.62 0.62
CA GLU A 42 -0.70 -16.93 1.78
C GLU A 42 -0.81 -15.71 2.74
N PHE A 43 0.29 -14.96 2.87
CA PHE A 43 0.36 -13.73 3.66
C PHE A 43 0.91 -12.56 2.85
N LEU A 44 0.33 -11.39 3.09
CA LEU A 44 0.89 -10.11 2.64
C LEU A 44 1.53 -9.37 3.81
N HIS A 45 2.67 -8.77 3.52
CA HIS A 45 3.36 -7.89 4.45
C HIS A 45 3.03 -6.44 4.11
N ALA A 46 2.41 -5.75 5.05
CA ALA A 46 2.28 -4.31 4.98
C ALA A 46 3.66 -3.64 5.14
N ARG A 47 3.81 -2.42 4.62
CA ARG A 47 5.03 -1.62 4.78
C ARG A 47 5.44 -1.39 6.24
N CYS A 48 4.49 -1.42 7.17
CA CYS A 48 4.80 -1.33 8.60
C CYS A 48 5.41 -2.61 9.20
N GLY A 49 5.48 -3.70 8.42
CA GLY A 49 5.96 -5.02 8.82
C GLY A 49 4.87 -6.01 9.24
N ALA A 50 3.61 -5.56 9.39
CA ALA A 50 2.52 -6.43 9.79
C ALA A 50 2.22 -7.48 8.69
N ALA A 51 2.17 -8.75 9.08
CA ALA A 51 1.75 -9.85 8.22
C ALA A 51 0.25 -10.09 8.38
N MET A 52 -0.46 -10.19 7.26
CA MET A 52 -1.90 -10.42 7.21
C MET A 52 -2.22 -11.51 6.18
N PRO A 53 -3.15 -12.44 6.46
CA PRO A 53 -3.55 -13.44 5.48
C PRO A 53 -4.14 -12.76 4.25
N TYR A 54 -3.70 -13.14 3.04
CA TYR A 54 -4.17 -12.52 1.80
C TYR A 54 -5.70 -12.59 1.69
N ASP A 55 -6.26 -13.78 1.95
CA ASP A 55 -7.71 -14.02 1.89
C ASP A 55 -8.52 -13.31 2.98
N HIS A 56 -7.87 -12.68 3.96
CA HIS A 56 -8.54 -11.94 5.03
C HIS A 56 -8.51 -10.42 4.83
N LEU A 57 -7.95 -9.95 3.71
CA LEU A 57 -7.85 -8.53 3.38
C LEU A 57 -9.04 -8.04 2.54
N GLU A 58 -9.53 -6.86 2.88
CA GLU A 58 -10.34 -6.04 1.98
C GLU A 58 -9.49 -4.88 1.45
N TRP A 59 -9.54 -4.67 0.13
CA TRP A 59 -8.92 -3.52 -0.53
C TRP A 59 -9.86 -2.32 -0.45
N ILE A 60 -9.32 -1.17 -0.04
CA ILE A 60 -10.11 0.03 0.22
C ILE A 60 -9.52 1.25 -0.51
N PRO A 61 -10.32 2.29 -0.81
CA PRO A 61 -9.78 3.50 -1.39
C PRO A 61 -8.86 4.23 -0.41
N VAL A 62 -7.85 4.93 -0.97
CA VAL A 62 -6.95 5.78 -0.20
C VAL A 62 -7.76 6.80 0.63
N GLY A 63 -7.36 7.00 1.88
CA GLY A 63 -8.05 7.91 2.81
C GLY A 63 -9.28 7.31 3.50
N SER A 64 -9.61 6.04 3.25
CA SER A 64 -10.71 5.35 3.94
C SER A 64 -10.25 4.63 5.21
N GLY A 65 -11.06 4.71 6.27
CA GLY A 65 -10.78 4.08 7.56
C GLY A 65 -9.65 4.76 8.34
N MET A 66 -9.34 4.20 9.53
CA MET A 66 -8.22 4.69 10.35
C MET A 66 -6.90 4.14 9.80
N PRO A 67 -5.94 4.99 9.38
CA PRO A 67 -4.67 4.50 8.85
C PRO A 67 -3.77 3.98 9.97
N CYS A 68 -2.97 2.97 9.65
CA CYS A 68 -1.80 2.62 10.46
C CYS A 68 -0.80 3.78 10.40
N GLU A 69 -0.49 4.37 11.56
CA GLU A 69 0.41 5.52 11.70
C GLU A 69 1.78 5.29 11.04
N ARG A 70 2.35 4.08 11.18
CA ARG A 70 3.64 3.74 10.56
C ARG A 70 3.52 3.68 9.04
N CYS A 71 2.44 3.12 8.50
CA CYS A 71 2.18 3.11 7.07
C CYS A 71 1.99 4.53 6.52
N LEU A 72 1.29 5.40 7.26
CA LEU A 72 1.09 6.80 6.86
C LEU A 72 2.43 7.54 6.74
N GLY A 73 3.34 7.36 7.69
CA GLY A 73 4.70 7.92 7.62
C GLY A 73 5.54 7.38 6.45
N LEU A 74 5.24 6.18 5.95
CA LEU A 74 5.93 5.52 4.84
C LEU A 74 5.27 5.76 3.47
N ALA A 75 4.14 6.49 3.42
CA ALA A 75 3.41 6.74 2.18
C ALA A 75 4.25 7.52 1.15
N GLY A 76 5.08 8.46 1.62
CA GLY A 76 6.00 9.25 0.77
C GLY A 76 7.27 8.50 0.35
N SER A 77 7.52 7.29 0.86
CA SER A 77 8.75 6.53 0.59
C SER A 77 8.68 5.73 -0.72
N ALA A 78 7.50 5.61 -1.33
CA ALA A 78 7.29 4.83 -2.56
C ALA A 78 7.91 5.48 -3.80
N ASP A 79 8.10 6.81 -3.78
CA ASP A 79 8.44 7.60 -4.97
C ASP A 79 9.46 8.71 -4.62
N GLN A 80 10.67 8.33 -4.21
CA GLN A 80 11.80 9.27 -4.17
C GLN A 80 12.59 9.29 -5.48
N THR A 81 12.18 8.51 -6.49
CA THR A 81 12.85 8.43 -7.80
C THR A 81 12.22 9.32 -8.88
N ARG A 82 11.02 9.90 -8.69
CA ARG A 82 10.36 10.67 -9.77
C ARG A 82 9.80 12.06 -9.47
N LEU A 83 9.79 12.54 -8.21
CA LEU A 83 9.42 13.93 -7.96
C LEU A 83 10.65 14.84 -7.97
N PRO A 84 10.81 15.75 -8.95
CA PRO A 84 11.80 16.82 -8.82
C PRO A 84 11.44 17.63 -7.57
N ARG A 85 12.40 17.71 -6.65
CA ARG A 85 12.29 18.54 -5.44
C ARG A 85 11.92 19.96 -5.89
N PRO A 86 10.82 20.57 -5.40
CA PRO A 86 10.57 21.97 -5.69
C PRO A 86 11.75 22.77 -5.12
N SER A 87 12.44 23.48 -6.01
CA SER A 87 13.41 24.49 -5.63
C SER A 87 12.66 25.50 -4.75
N ARG A 88 12.98 25.52 -3.45
CA ARG A 88 12.67 26.67 -2.60
C ARG A 88 13.37 27.85 -3.23
N GLY A 89 12.63 28.66 -3.99
CA GLY A 89 13.10 29.96 -4.44
C GLY A 89 13.40 30.82 -3.21
N VAL A 90 14.64 31.29 -3.13
CA VAL A 90 15.07 32.41 -2.30
C VAL A 90 15.36 33.58 -3.23
#